data_AF-L8HLN2-F1
#
_entry.id   AF-L8HLN2-F1
#
_cell.length_a   1.000
_cell.length_b   1.000
_cell.length_c   1.000
_cell.angle_alpha   90.00
_cell.angle_beta   90.00
_cell.angle_gamma   90.00
#
_symmetry.space_group_name_H-M   'P 1'
#
loop_
_entity.id
_entity.type
_entity.pdbx_description
1 polymer ?
#
loop_
_entity_poly.entity_id
_entity_poly.type
_entity_poly.pdbx_seq_one_letter_code
_entity_poly.pdbx_strand_id
1 'polypeptide(L)'
;WTPDSPSLSLSLLGSWAQAVLTQPSSVSGSLGQRVSITCSGSSSNIGSYNVGWYQQVPGSGLRTVIYGTSSRASGVPDRFSGSKSGNTATLTISSLQAEDEADYFCVAYDSSSSIV
;
A
#
# COMPACT_ATOMS: atom_id res chain seq x y z
N TRP A 1 -38.00 0.06 31.98
CA TRP A 1 -38.16 1.12 30.98
C TRP A 1 -36.95 2.03 31.05
N THR A 2 -35.89 1.65 30.35
CA THR A 2 -34.73 2.53 30.12
C THR A 2 -35.08 3.47 28.97
N PRO A 3 -34.79 4.78 29.06
CA PRO A 3 -35.01 5.70 27.95
C PRO A 3 -34.08 5.36 26.78
N ASP A 4 -34.66 5.22 25.59
CA ASP A 4 -33.97 5.00 24.33
C ASP A 4 -32.84 6.01 24.12
N SER A 5 -31.63 5.48 23.96
CA SER A 5 -30.44 6.25 23.61
C SER A 5 -30.54 6.62 22.11
N PRO A 6 -30.49 7.91 21.73
CA PRO A 6 -30.54 8.27 20.32
C PRO A 6 -29.21 7.91 19.66
N SER A 7 -29.21 6.80 18.91
CA SER A 7 -28.13 6.45 17.99
C SER A 7 -28.15 7.41 16.79
N LEU A 8 -27.22 8.37 16.77
CA LEU A 8 -26.93 9.12 15.56
C LEU A 8 -26.08 8.25 14.63
N SER A 9 -26.72 7.57 13.68
CA SER A 9 -26.04 6.99 12.52
C SER A 9 -25.78 8.09 11.50
N LEU A 10 -24.53 8.51 11.38
CA LEU A 10 -24.09 9.43 10.33
C LEU A 10 -23.82 8.61 9.05
N SER A 11 -24.86 8.37 8.23
CA SER A 11 -24.68 7.86 6.88
C SER A 11 -24.30 9.01 5.96
N LEU A 12 -23.01 9.12 5.64
CA LEU A 12 -22.54 10.02 4.60
C LEU A 12 -23.04 9.50 3.24
N LEU A 13 -24.05 10.18 2.69
CA LEU A 13 -24.48 10.02 1.31
C LEU A 13 -23.40 10.59 0.39
N GLY A 14 -22.87 9.71 -0.47
CA GLY A 14 -22.16 10.08 -1.69
C GLY A 14 -20.67 10.31 -1.51
N SER A 15 -19.89 9.26 -1.76
CA SER A 15 -18.48 9.42 -2.11
C SER A 15 -18.26 8.76 -3.46
N TRP A 16 -17.89 9.58 -4.44
CA TRP A 16 -17.38 9.18 -5.73
C TRP A 16 -16.29 8.14 -5.47
N ALA A 17 -16.52 6.88 -5.84
CA ALA A 17 -15.54 5.83 -5.65
C ALA A 17 -14.35 6.07 -6.60
N GLN A 18 -13.45 6.97 -6.21
CA GLN A 18 -12.07 6.89 -6.68
C GLN A 18 -11.58 5.51 -6.24
N ALA A 19 -11.10 4.71 -7.20
CA ALA A 19 -10.88 3.29 -7.02
C ALA A 19 -9.86 3.02 -5.90
N VAL A 20 -10.38 2.75 -4.69
CA VAL A 20 -9.57 2.54 -3.47
C VAL A 20 -8.70 1.33 -3.65
N LEU A 21 -7.39 1.51 -3.45
CA LEU A 21 -6.44 0.42 -3.41
C LEU A 21 -6.65 -0.40 -2.13
N THR A 22 -6.69 -1.72 -2.27
CA THR A 22 -6.86 -2.65 -1.15
C THR A 22 -5.54 -3.31 -0.80
N GLN A 23 -5.09 -3.14 0.44
CA GLN A 23 -3.91 -3.80 1.00
C GLN A 23 -4.30 -4.56 2.29
N PRO A 24 -3.55 -5.62 2.67
CA PRO A 24 -3.75 -6.26 3.96
C PRO A 24 -3.49 -5.26 5.09
N SER A 25 -4.25 -5.37 6.18
CA SER A 25 -4.08 -4.51 7.35
C SER A 25 -2.74 -4.73 8.06
N SER A 26 -2.18 -5.93 7.97
CA SER A 26 -0.85 -6.26 8.47
C SER A 26 -0.32 -7.51 7.78
N VAL A 27 1.00 -7.63 7.74
CA VAL A 27 1.73 -8.85 7.37
C VAL A 27 2.86 -9.01 8.37
N SER A 28 3.10 -10.24 8.82
CA SER A 28 4.16 -10.57 9.76
C SER A 28 5.00 -11.74 9.25
N GLY A 29 6.23 -11.82 9.76
CA GLY A 29 7.17 -12.88 9.44
C GLY A 29 8.34 -12.88 10.42
N SER A 30 9.11 -13.96 10.42
CA SER A 30 10.32 -14.07 11.24
C SER A 30 11.51 -13.43 10.52
N LEU A 31 12.53 -13.02 11.28
CA LEU A 31 13.78 -12.51 10.72
C LEU A 31 14.36 -13.49 9.70
N GLY A 32 14.82 -12.96 8.58
CA GLY A 32 15.37 -13.74 7.46
C GLY A 32 14.32 -14.37 6.53
N GLN A 33 13.03 -14.41 6.91
CA GLN A 33 11.99 -14.94 6.02
C GLN A 33 11.67 -13.99 4.88
N ARG A 34 11.15 -14.57 3.80
CA ARG A 34 10.55 -13.84 2.69
C ARG A 34 9.13 -13.43 3.05
N VAL A 35 8.82 -12.14 2.92
CA VAL A 35 7.47 -11.59 3.10
C VAL A 35 7.03 -10.87 1.83
N SER A 36 5.73 -10.95 1.52
CA SER A 36 5.13 -10.24 0.40
C SER A 36 3.91 -9.46 0.86
N ILE A 37 3.82 -8.19 0.47
CA ILE A 37 2.68 -7.31 0.68
C ILE A 37 2.00 -7.12 -0.67
N THR A 38 0.69 -7.39 -0.73
CA THR A 38 -0.10 -7.25 -1.94
C THR A 38 -0.96 -6.00 -1.89
N CYS A 39 -1.16 -5.39 -3.06
CA CYS A 39 -2.02 -4.25 -3.25
C CYS A 39 -2.87 -4.48 -4.49
N SER A 40 -4.19 -4.55 -4.31
CA SER A 40 -5.15 -4.84 -5.37
C SER A 40 -5.95 -3.59 -5.73
N GLY A 41 -6.17 -3.39 -7.02
CA GLY A 41 -6.98 -2.32 -7.57
C GLY A 41 -7.93 -2.82 -8.66
N SER A 42 -8.38 -1.92 -9.51
CA SER A 42 -9.19 -2.14 -10.70
C SER A 42 -8.35 -2.13 -12.00
N SER A 43 -9.02 -2.43 -13.12
CA SER A 43 -8.47 -2.24 -14.48
C SER A 43 -8.10 -0.80 -14.77
N SER A 44 -8.83 0.16 -14.23
CA SER A 44 -8.62 1.58 -14.45
C SER A 44 -7.52 2.20 -13.59
N ASN A 45 -7.00 1.53 -12.55
CA ASN A 45 -5.91 2.05 -11.72
C ASN A 45 -4.60 1.24 -11.87
N ILE A 46 -4.26 0.30 -10.97
CA ILE A 46 -3.12 -0.61 -11.05
C ILE A 46 -3.05 -1.31 -12.41
N GLY A 47 -4.20 -1.70 -12.98
CA GLY A 47 -4.23 -2.31 -14.32
C GLY A 47 -3.57 -1.43 -15.39
N SER A 48 -3.87 -0.13 -15.38
CA SER A 48 -3.43 0.84 -16.39
C SER A 48 -2.14 1.59 -16.04
N TYR A 49 -1.80 1.67 -14.76
CA TYR A 49 -0.78 2.60 -14.27
C TYR A 49 0.39 1.93 -13.57
N ASN A 50 1.48 2.69 -13.41
CA ASN A 50 2.60 2.29 -12.59
C ASN A 50 2.24 2.38 -11.10
N VAL A 51 2.85 1.51 -10.31
CA VAL A 51 2.65 1.47 -8.86
C VAL A 51 3.94 1.84 -8.14
N GLY A 52 3.81 2.72 -7.14
CA GLY A 52 4.85 3.04 -6.18
C GLY A 52 4.60 2.33 -4.86
N TRP A 53 5.68 2.00 -4.16
CA TRP A 53 5.66 1.51 -2.79
C TRP A 53 6.41 2.47 -1.89
N TYR A 54 5.76 2.86 -0.81
CA TYR A 54 6.26 3.78 0.19
C TYR A 54 6.29 3.11 1.54
N GLN A 55 7.22 3.54 2.37
CA GLN A 55 7.37 3.06 3.73
C GLN A 55 7.39 4.24 4.69
N GLN A 56 6.69 4.12 5.81
CA GLN A 56 6.66 5.08 6.88
C GLN A 56 7.08 4.40 8.17
N VAL A 57 8.27 4.77 8.65
CA VAL A 57 8.71 4.37 9.99
C VAL A 57 8.13 5.37 10.99
N PRO A 58 7.55 4.93 12.12
CA PRO A 58 7.04 5.85 13.14
C PRO A 58 8.10 6.90 13.54
N GLY A 59 7.71 8.18 13.52
CA GLY A 59 8.62 9.30 13.81
C GLY A 59 9.58 9.68 12.68
N SER A 60 9.54 8.98 11.55
CA SER A 60 10.28 9.32 10.33
C SER A 60 9.35 9.83 9.23
N GLY A 61 9.93 10.38 8.17
CA GLY A 61 9.21 10.77 6.96
C GLY A 61 8.83 9.56 6.09
N LEU A 62 7.90 9.79 5.16
CA LEU A 62 7.55 8.80 4.13
C LEU A 62 8.75 8.62 3.17
N ARG A 63 9.24 7.39 3.02
CA ARG A 63 10.34 7.04 2.12
C ARG A 63 9.83 6.22 0.94
N THR A 64 10.34 6.50 -0.26
CA THR A 64 10.04 5.69 -1.45
C THR A 64 10.89 4.41 -1.40
N VAL A 65 10.26 3.25 -1.56
CA VAL A 65 10.93 1.94 -1.62
C VAL A 65 11.08 1.48 -3.07
N ILE A 66 9.96 1.43 -3.79
CA ILE A 66 9.87 1.08 -5.21
C ILE A 66 9.12 2.20 -5.94
N TYR A 67 9.60 2.59 -7.11
CA TYR A 67 8.93 3.48 -8.04
C TYR A 67 8.81 2.80 -9.41
N GLY A 68 7.90 3.29 -10.26
CA GLY A 68 7.74 2.75 -11.61
C GLY A 68 7.48 1.24 -11.63
N THR A 69 6.76 0.72 -10.63
CA THR A 69 6.39 -0.70 -10.45
C THR A 69 7.50 -1.63 -9.97
N SER A 70 8.74 -1.49 -10.45
CA SER A 70 9.82 -2.44 -10.17
C SER A 70 11.17 -1.80 -9.88
N SER A 71 11.31 -0.48 -10.07
CA SER A 71 12.58 0.21 -9.87
C SER A 71 12.76 0.59 -8.41
N ARG A 72 13.90 0.23 -7.85
CA ARG A 72 14.21 0.48 -6.44
C ARG A 72 14.79 1.87 -6.24
N ALA A 73 14.34 2.61 -5.24
CA ALA A 73 14.92 3.91 -4.92
C ALA A 73 16.36 3.79 -4.40
N SER A 74 17.16 4.85 -4.55
CA SER A 74 18.54 4.90 -4.05
C SER A 74 18.57 4.73 -2.52
N GLY A 75 19.52 3.96 -2.01
CA GLY A 75 19.68 3.69 -0.57
C GLY A 75 18.73 2.62 -0.02
N VAL A 76 17.80 2.08 -0.82
CA VAL A 76 16.96 0.95 -0.42
C VAL A 76 17.73 -0.36 -0.62
N PRO A 77 17.79 -1.25 0.38
CA PRO A 77 18.50 -2.53 0.28
C PRO A 77 18.00 -3.42 -0.85
N ASP A 78 18.88 -4.25 -1.43
CA ASP A 78 18.62 -5.16 -2.56
C ASP A 78 17.55 -6.24 -2.28
N ARG A 79 17.32 -6.55 -1.00
CA ARG A 79 16.26 -7.47 -0.53
C ARG A 79 14.83 -7.06 -0.87
N PHE A 80 14.57 -5.78 -1.16
CA PHE A 80 13.24 -5.32 -1.61
C PHE A 80 13.01 -5.65 -3.10
N SER A 81 11.78 -5.77 -3.56
CA SER A 81 11.47 -5.82 -5.00
C SER A 81 10.00 -5.56 -5.21
N GLY A 82 9.66 -4.80 -6.25
CA GLY A 82 8.28 -4.61 -6.67
C GLY A 82 7.97 -5.39 -7.92
N SER A 83 6.73 -5.88 -8.02
CA SER A 83 6.17 -6.47 -9.23
C SER A 83 4.70 -6.12 -9.37
N LYS A 84 4.14 -6.34 -10.57
CA LYS A 84 2.73 -6.16 -10.87
C LYS A 84 2.27 -7.23 -11.85
N SER A 85 1.10 -7.79 -11.60
CA SER A 85 0.40 -8.71 -12.50
C SER A 85 -1.08 -8.34 -12.55
N GLY A 86 -1.58 -8.03 -13.75
CA GLY A 86 -2.93 -7.50 -13.93
C GLY A 86 -3.18 -6.28 -13.03
N ASN A 87 -4.10 -6.44 -12.08
CA ASN A 87 -4.59 -5.40 -11.18
C ASN A 87 -4.01 -5.50 -9.77
N THR A 88 -2.99 -6.33 -9.59
CA THR A 88 -2.35 -6.55 -8.30
C THR A 88 -0.87 -6.23 -8.39
N ALA A 89 -0.42 -5.34 -7.52
CA ALA A 89 0.99 -5.07 -7.27
C ALA A 89 1.46 -5.82 -6.02
N THR A 90 2.73 -6.20 -6.01
CA THR A 90 3.34 -6.94 -4.90
C THR A 90 4.69 -6.31 -4.55
N LEU A 91 4.87 -5.95 -3.28
CA LEU A 91 6.18 -5.69 -2.70
C LEU A 91 6.67 -6.97 -2.03
N THR A 92 7.89 -7.39 -2.36
CA THR A 92 8.53 -8.53 -1.72
C THR A 92 9.78 -8.06 -0.98
N ILE A 93 9.93 -8.54 0.25
CA ILE A 93 11.14 -8.44 1.06
C ILE A 93 11.70 -9.85 1.16
N SER A 94 12.84 -10.12 0.51
CA SER A 94 13.39 -11.48 0.39
C SER A 94 13.96 -12.01 1.71
N SER A 95 14.42 -11.12 2.58
CA SER A 95 15.00 -11.44 3.89
C SER A 95 14.64 -10.34 4.89
N LEU A 96 13.58 -10.58 5.67
CA LEU A 96 13.04 -9.60 6.61
C LEU A 96 14.04 -9.27 7.73
N GLN A 97 14.24 -7.98 8.01
CA GLN A 97 15.10 -7.47 9.09
C GLN A 97 14.28 -6.68 10.12
N ALA A 98 14.86 -6.43 11.30
CA ALA A 98 14.17 -5.68 12.37
C ALA A 98 13.85 -4.24 11.94
N GLU A 99 14.72 -3.63 11.12
CA GLU A 99 14.55 -2.28 10.60
C GLU A 99 13.48 -2.18 9.50
N ASP A 100 12.91 -3.30 9.07
CA ASP A 100 11.85 -3.35 8.06
C ASP A 100 10.45 -3.19 8.69
N GLU A 101 10.33 -3.16 10.03
CA GLU A 101 9.09 -2.86 10.75
C GLU A 101 8.64 -1.41 10.51
N ALA A 102 7.55 -1.26 9.75
CA ALA A 102 7.03 0.03 9.32
C ALA A 102 5.63 -0.14 8.72
N ASP A 103 4.94 0.98 8.51
CA ASP A 103 3.76 1.02 7.66
C ASP A 103 4.20 1.08 6.19
N TYR A 104 3.55 0.29 5.34
CA TYR A 104 3.81 0.26 3.90
C TYR A 104 2.56 0.66 3.13
N PHE A 105 2.73 1.49 2.11
CA PHE A 105 1.65 2.03 1.30
C PHE A 105 1.92 1.81 -0.18
N CYS A 106 0.91 1.32 -0.90
CA CYS A 106 0.93 1.30 -2.36
C CYS A 106 0.21 2.53 -2.92
N VAL A 107 0.68 3.02 -4.07
CA VAL A 107 0.06 4.14 -4.78
C VAL A 107 0.08 3.85 -6.28
N ALA A 108 -1.03 4.09 -6.97
CA ALA A 108 -1.07 4.07 -8.43
C ALA A 108 -0.98 5.52 -8.97
N TYR A 109 -0.17 5.75 -10.00
CA TYR A 109 -0.01 7.09 -10.60
C TYR A 109 -0.87 7.22 -11.86
N ASP A 110 -1.92 8.02 -11.80
CA ASP A 110 -2.64 8.38 -13.04
C ASP A 110 -1.73 9.22 -13.95
N SER A 111 -1.90 9.04 -15.26
CA SER A 111 -1.33 9.86 -16.34
C SER A 111 -1.52 11.37 -16.17
N SER A 112 -2.50 11.80 -15.36
CA SER A 112 -2.74 13.20 -14.99
C SER A 112 -1.86 13.73 -13.85
N SER A 113 -0.88 12.94 -13.36
CA SER A 113 -0.05 13.24 -12.17
C SER A 113 -0.82 13.28 -10.85
N SER A 114 -2.07 12.82 -10.84
CA SER A 114 -2.87 12.71 -9.61
C SER A 114 -2.62 11.36 -8.94
N ILE A 115 -2.37 11.38 -7.63
CA ILE A 115 -2.36 10.19 -6.79
C ILE A 115 -3.80 9.70 -6.67
N VAL A 116 -4.06 8.46 -7.10
CA VAL A 116 -5.39 7.82 -7.03
C VAL A 116 -5.44 6.70 -6.01
#